data_AF-K1TZM2-F1
#
_entry.id   AF-K1TZM2-F1
#
_cell.length_a   1.000
_cell.length_b   1.000
_cell.length_c   1.000
_cell.angle_alpha   90.00
_cell.angle_beta   90.00
_cell.angle_gamma   90.00
#
_symmetry.space_group_name_H-M   'P 1'
#
loop_
_entity.id
_entity.type
_entity.pdbx_description
1 polymer ?
#
loop_
_entity_poly.entity_id
_entity_poly.type
_entity_poly.pdbx_seq_one_letter_code
_entity_poly.pdbx_strand_id
1 'polypeptide(L)'
;MNGKQLKNSILQWAIQGKLVSQDPNDEPASVLLERIRAEKAKLIKEKKIKKDKNESIIYRGDDNSYYEKFLATGEVKCIDDEIPFEIPQGWEWERWGNISLSIQYGYNAPAIERGDIKMVRISDIHENVVQWKDVPFCNIESDDVDTYLLKENDILFARTGGTVGKSFLVQSVPEPAIYAGYLIRTRYSRELCPLYLKSFLESQLYWEQLKSGTIATAQPNCNGKTLGRMLLPIPPKAEQARLAQKLASLTPLFQRYAKAQQDLDNLNESIEDKLRKSILQEAIQGKLVPQIPEEETAQELLEQIRKEKQKLVKEGKLRKSVLTDSVIFKGDDNKYWEKVG
;
A
#
# COMPACT_ATOMS: atom_id res chain seq x y z
N MET A 1 3.93 -1.34 -17.63
CA MET A 1 4.24 -0.77 -16.30
C MET A 1 2.91 -0.44 -15.63
N ASN A 2 2.55 -1.01 -14.47
CA ASN A 2 1.31 -0.67 -13.77
C ASN A 2 1.49 0.55 -12.84
N GLY A 3 0.40 1.09 -12.28
CA GLY A 3 0.47 2.30 -11.44
C GLY A 3 1.36 2.18 -10.21
N LYS A 4 1.46 0.98 -9.65
CA LYS A 4 2.38 0.69 -8.54
C LYS A 4 3.84 0.75 -8.99
N GLN A 5 4.16 0.18 -10.14
CA GLN A 5 5.50 0.24 -10.73
C GLN A 5 5.90 1.68 -11.05
N LEU A 6 4.98 2.47 -11.64
CA LEU A 6 5.21 3.90 -11.90
C LEU A 6 5.52 4.67 -10.61
N LYS A 7 4.70 4.49 -9.56
CA LYS A 7 4.93 5.12 -8.25
C LYS A 7 6.30 4.77 -7.71
N ASN A 8 6.70 3.50 -7.76
CA ASN A 8 8.00 3.05 -7.28
C ASN A 8 9.16 3.69 -8.06
N SER A 9 9.07 3.79 -9.39
CA SER A 9 10.09 4.45 -10.21
C SER A 9 10.23 5.94 -9.86
N ILE A 10 9.11 6.64 -9.64
CA ILE A 10 9.15 8.05 -9.24
C ILE A 10 9.75 8.22 -7.84
N LEU A 11 9.40 7.36 -6.88
CA LEU A 11 10.01 7.38 -5.55
C LEU A 11 11.51 7.09 -5.63
N GLN A 12 11.94 6.18 -6.51
CA GLN A 12 13.35 5.90 -6.74
C GLN A 12 14.08 7.15 -7.29
N TRP A 13 13.49 7.86 -8.26
CA TRP A 13 14.06 9.11 -8.74
C TRP A 13 14.09 10.21 -7.68
N ALA A 14 13.10 10.23 -6.78
CA ALA A 14 13.06 11.18 -5.66
C ALA A 14 14.25 10.95 -4.72
N ILE A 15 14.49 9.70 -4.29
CA ILE A 15 15.60 9.40 -3.36
C ILE A 15 16.98 9.45 -4.00
N GLN A 16 17.06 9.44 -5.34
CA GLN A 16 18.31 9.65 -6.09
C GLN A 16 18.57 11.12 -6.41
N GLY A 17 17.70 12.04 -6.01
CA GLY A 17 17.83 13.47 -6.32
C GLY A 17 17.72 13.80 -7.81
N LYS A 18 16.90 13.03 -8.53
CA LYS A 18 16.65 13.16 -9.98
C LYS A 18 15.26 13.68 -10.30
N LEU A 19 14.37 13.78 -9.30
CA LEU A 19 12.96 14.14 -9.51
C LEU A 19 12.72 15.66 -9.64
N VAL A 20 13.56 16.47 -9.00
CA VAL A 20 13.50 17.93 -9.03
C VAL A 20 14.87 18.50 -9.39
N SER A 21 14.91 19.75 -9.85
CA SER A 21 16.17 20.44 -10.12
C SER A 21 16.90 20.75 -8.81
N GLN A 22 18.21 20.53 -8.82
CA GLN A 22 19.12 20.92 -7.75
C GLN A 22 19.40 22.42 -7.83
N ASP A 23 19.44 23.09 -6.67
CA ASP A 23 19.81 24.50 -6.56
C ASP A 23 21.18 24.60 -5.86
N PRO A 24 22.24 25.08 -6.55
CA PRO A 24 23.56 25.23 -5.95
C PRO A 24 23.61 26.19 -4.75
N ASN A 25 22.60 27.04 -4.57
CA ASN A 25 22.50 27.98 -3.45
C ASN A 25 21.78 27.38 -2.24
N ASP A 26 21.23 26.17 -2.36
CA ASP A 26 20.64 25.50 -1.21
C ASP A 26 21.71 25.20 -0.16
N GLU A 27 21.37 25.43 1.10
CA GLU A 27 22.21 25.02 2.23
C GLU A 27 22.40 23.48 2.20
N PRO A 28 23.65 22.98 2.18
CA PRO A 28 23.90 21.56 2.04
C PRO A 28 23.35 20.76 3.22
N ALA A 29 23.02 19.49 2.97
CA ALA A 29 22.49 18.58 3.97
C ALA A 29 23.43 18.38 5.17
N SER A 30 24.74 18.57 5.00
CA SER A 30 25.72 18.53 6.09
C SER A 30 25.40 19.54 7.20
N VAL A 31 25.07 20.79 6.85
CA VAL A 31 24.70 21.85 7.82
C VAL A 31 23.37 21.52 8.51
N LEU A 32 22.41 20.98 7.76
CA LEU A 32 21.15 20.46 8.30
C LEU A 32 21.41 19.36 9.35
N LEU A 33 22.27 18.38 9.03
CA LEU A 33 22.61 17.28 9.94
C LEU A 33 23.35 17.77 11.18
N GLU A 34 24.20 18.79 11.07
CA GLU A 34 24.82 19.44 12.23
C GLU A 34 23.79 20.06 13.18
N ARG A 35 22.75 20.73 12.66
CA ARG A 35 21.65 21.26 13.48
C ARG A 35 20.89 20.14 14.20
N ILE A 36 20.63 19.04 13.52
CA ILE A 36 19.94 17.87 14.10
C ILE A 36 20.78 17.26 15.22
N ARG A 37 22.10 17.11 15.03
CA ARG A 37 23.02 16.63 16.07
C ARG A 37 23.07 17.58 17.27
N ALA A 38 23.11 18.89 17.04
CA ALA A 38 23.09 19.89 18.10
C ALA A 38 21.76 19.87 18.90
N GLU A 39 20.62 19.72 18.21
CA GLU A 39 19.30 19.55 18.84
C GLU A 39 19.28 18.28 19.70
N LYS A 40 19.74 17.14 19.18
CA LYS A 40 19.83 15.89 19.94
C LYS A 40 20.71 16.04 21.17
N ALA A 41 21.89 16.64 21.04
CA ALA A 41 22.80 16.88 22.15
C ALA A 41 22.15 17.73 23.26
N LYS A 42 21.39 18.77 22.88
CA LYS A 42 20.60 19.59 23.81
C LYS A 42 19.53 18.76 24.53
N LEU A 43 18.74 17.97 23.80
CA LEU A 43 17.68 17.13 24.38
C LEU A 43 18.23 16.04 25.31
N ILE A 44 19.41 15.48 25.01
CA ILE A 44 20.12 14.53 25.88
C ILE A 44 20.56 15.22 27.18
N LYS A 45 21.14 16.43 27.08
CA LYS A 45 21.54 17.23 28.25
C LYS A 45 20.34 17.57 29.14
N GLU A 46 19.20 17.84 28.54
CA GLU A 46 17.91 18.06 29.22
C GLU A 46 17.23 16.77 29.72
N LYS A 47 17.84 15.59 29.51
CA LYS A 47 17.30 14.27 29.86
C LYS A 47 15.95 13.93 29.21
N LYS A 48 15.57 14.62 28.13
CA LYS A 48 14.33 14.38 27.38
C LYS A 48 14.43 13.15 26.47
N ILE A 49 15.64 12.85 26.00
CA ILE A 49 15.93 11.64 25.21
C ILE A 49 17.17 10.94 25.76
N LYS A 50 17.28 9.63 25.52
CA LYS A 50 18.45 8.82 25.90
C LYS A 50 19.57 9.02 24.89
N LYS A 51 20.82 9.01 25.35
CA LYS A 51 22.00 9.00 24.48
C LYS A 51 22.06 7.68 23.70
N ASP A 52 22.22 7.77 22.38
CA ASP A 52 22.49 6.60 21.54
C ASP A 52 23.95 6.20 21.68
N LYS A 53 24.20 4.91 21.88
CA LYS A 53 25.56 4.35 21.98
C LYS A 53 26.18 4.08 20.61
N ASN A 54 25.36 3.99 19.57
CA ASN A 54 25.79 3.69 18.20
C ASN A 54 25.73 4.93 17.29
N GLU A 55 25.68 6.13 17.87
CA GLU A 55 25.68 7.37 17.09
C GLU A 55 26.94 7.44 16.22
N SER A 56 26.74 7.72 14.94
CA SER A 56 27.79 7.74 13.93
C SER A 56 27.69 8.97 13.03
N ILE A 57 28.74 9.22 12.25
CA ILE A 57 28.76 10.22 11.18
C ILE A 57 29.23 9.53 9.92
N ILE A 58 28.45 9.64 8.86
CA ILE A 58 28.85 9.23 7.52
C ILE A 58 29.46 10.44 6.80
N TYR A 59 30.57 10.23 6.11
CA TYR A 59 31.26 11.25 5.33
C TYR A 59 32.00 10.62 4.14
N ARG A 60 32.33 11.44 3.14
CA ARG A 60 33.15 11.04 1.99
C ARG A 60 34.61 11.42 2.24
N GLY A 61 35.54 10.47 2.07
CA GLY A 61 36.97 10.69 2.20
C GLY A 61 37.62 11.31 0.96
N ASP A 62 38.90 11.67 1.07
CA ASP A 62 39.70 12.23 -0.05
C ASP A 62 39.91 11.24 -1.21
N ASP A 63 39.72 9.94 -0.93
CA ASP A 63 39.76 8.83 -1.89
C ASP A 63 38.41 8.61 -2.60
N ASN A 64 37.42 9.47 -2.35
CA ASN A 64 36.03 9.37 -2.81
C ASN A 64 35.22 8.19 -2.25
N SER A 65 35.76 7.43 -1.29
CA SER A 65 35.03 6.38 -0.58
C SER A 65 34.19 6.92 0.58
N TYR A 66 33.13 6.21 0.93
CA TYR A 66 32.25 6.53 2.05
C TYR A 66 32.70 5.83 3.33
N TYR A 67 32.79 6.61 4.40
CA TYR A 67 33.21 6.16 5.72
C TYR A 67 32.15 6.47 6.76
N GLU A 68 31.95 5.56 7.71
CA GLU A 68 31.13 5.74 8.89
C GLU A 68 32.01 5.75 10.14
N LYS A 69 31.99 6.85 10.88
CA LYS A 69 32.73 7.02 12.14
C LYS A 69 31.79 6.95 13.33
N PHE A 70 32.00 5.97 14.20
CA PHE A 70 31.25 5.82 15.45
C PHE A 70 31.77 6.80 16.50
N LEU A 71 30.89 7.65 17.03
CA LEU A 71 31.29 8.73 17.95
C LEU A 71 31.73 8.21 19.32
N ALA A 72 31.18 7.07 19.76
CA ALA A 72 31.48 6.51 21.07
C ALA A 72 32.85 5.82 21.12
N THR A 73 33.23 5.11 20.06
CA THR A 73 34.48 4.32 20.00
C THR A 73 35.57 5.00 19.19
N GLY A 74 35.22 5.93 18.31
CA GLY A 74 36.13 6.51 17.32
C GLY A 74 36.43 5.58 16.14
N GLU A 75 35.84 4.38 16.11
CA GLU A 75 36.01 3.40 15.04
C GLU A 75 35.51 3.98 13.71
N VAL A 76 36.29 3.79 12.65
CA VAL A 76 35.97 4.21 11.29
C VAL A 76 35.86 2.98 10.41
N LYS A 77 34.75 2.85 9.70
CA LYS A 77 34.45 1.73 8.80
C LYS A 77 34.20 2.27 7.39
N CYS A 78 34.84 1.69 6.37
CA CYS A 78 34.43 1.94 4.98
C CYS A 78 33.09 1.24 4.72
N ILE A 79 32.14 1.97 4.12
CA ILE A 79 30.77 1.51 3.89
C ILE A 79 30.37 1.52 2.41
N ASP A 80 31.33 1.57 1.48
CA ASP A 80 31.07 1.58 0.03
C ASP A 80 30.15 0.42 -0.41
N ASP A 81 30.34 -0.77 0.17
CA ASP A 81 29.49 -1.95 -0.10
C ASP A 81 28.02 -1.77 0.33
N GLU A 82 27.74 -0.80 1.21
CA GLU A 82 26.40 -0.46 1.67
C GLU A 82 25.77 0.69 0.85
N ILE A 83 26.55 1.43 0.05
CA ILE A 83 26.08 2.58 -0.74
C ILE A 83 25.42 2.09 -2.03
N PRO A 84 24.09 2.26 -2.19
CA PRO A 84 23.36 1.68 -3.32
C PRO A 84 23.55 2.46 -4.63
N PHE A 85 23.87 3.75 -4.55
CA PHE A 85 24.04 4.65 -5.69
C PHE A 85 24.72 5.95 -5.27
N GLU A 86 25.28 6.68 -6.24
CA GLU A 86 25.76 8.04 -6.04
C GLU A 86 24.61 9.02 -5.83
N ILE A 87 24.79 9.93 -4.88
CA ILE A 87 23.88 11.02 -4.56
C ILE A 87 24.39 12.34 -5.12
N PRO A 88 23.50 13.33 -5.34
CA PRO A 88 23.92 14.65 -5.78
C PRO A 88 24.87 15.39 -4.85
N GLN A 89 25.55 16.41 -5.39
CA GLN A 89 26.29 17.34 -4.57
C GLN A 89 25.36 18.06 -3.58
N GLY A 90 25.80 18.20 -2.33
CA GLY A 90 25.04 18.83 -1.26
C GLY A 90 24.05 17.88 -0.56
N TRP A 91 23.86 16.66 -1.06
CA TRP A 91 23.17 15.59 -0.34
C TRP A 91 24.15 14.83 0.55
N GLU A 92 23.64 14.21 1.61
CA GLU A 92 24.43 13.38 2.51
C GLU A 92 23.75 12.04 2.74
N TRP A 93 24.53 10.96 2.87
CA TRP A 93 24.05 9.70 3.41
C TRP A 93 24.00 9.77 4.94
N GLU A 94 22.97 9.20 5.55
CA GLU A 94 22.85 9.17 7.01
C GLU A 94 22.17 7.86 7.47
N ARG A 95 22.29 7.54 8.76
CA ARG A 95 21.52 6.46 9.39
C ARG A 95 20.21 7.01 9.99
N TRP A 96 19.12 6.25 9.84
CA TRP A 96 17.82 6.60 10.42
C TRP A 96 17.90 6.87 11.94
N GLY A 97 18.73 6.13 12.68
CA GLY A 97 18.96 6.33 14.11
C GLY A 97 19.59 7.68 14.43
N ASN A 98 20.48 8.18 13.58
CA ASN A 98 21.16 9.45 13.76
C ASN A 98 20.18 10.63 13.58
N ILE A 99 19.24 10.54 12.64
CA ILE A 99 18.18 11.56 12.47
C ILE A 99 16.99 11.43 13.43
N SER A 100 16.84 10.26 14.07
CA SER A 100 15.77 10.01 15.04
C SER A 100 16.09 10.64 16.40
N LEU A 101 15.12 11.37 16.96
CA LEU A 101 15.10 11.81 18.36
C LEU A 101 14.67 10.68 19.30
N SER A 102 13.80 9.78 18.82
CA SER A 102 13.39 8.59 19.58
C SER A 102 12.91 7.50 18.64
N ILE A 103 13.17 6.24 19.03
CA ILE A 103 12.58 5.03 18.42
C ILE A 103 12.00 4.23 19.59
N GLN A 104 10.68 4.24 19.71
CA GLN A 104 9.99 3.79 20.91
C GLN A 104 8.91 2.76 20.57
N TYR A 105 8.95 1.63 21.26
CA TYR A 105 7.91 0.60 21.18
C TYR A 105 6.60 1.09 21.79
N GLY A 106 5.47 0.59 21.30
CA GLY A 106 4.17 0.94 21.85
C GLY A 106 3.88 0.32 23.21
N TYR A 107 2.75 0.73 23.78
CA TYR A 107 2.29 0.26 25.06
C TYR A 107 1.59 -1.10 24.93
N ASN A 108 1.83 -2.00 25.89
CA ASN A 108 1.19 -3.31 25.92
C ASN A 108 0.00 -3.28 26.87
N ALA A 109 -1.19 -3.15 26.32
CA ALA A 109 -2.44 -3.22 27.07
C ALA A 109 -3.53 -3.91 26.23
N PRO A 110 -4.53 -4.54 26.87
CA PRO A 110 -5.72 -4.99 26.18
C PRO A 110 -6.53 -3.79 25.66
N ALA A 111 -7.17 -3.98 24.50
CA ALA A 111 -8.14 -3.02 23.97
C ALA A 111 -9.45 -3.11 24.77
N ILE A 112 -10.04 -1.96 25.09
CA ILE A 112 -11.33 -1.85 25.79
C ILE A 112 -12.28 -0.93 25.01
N GLU A 113 -13.58 -1.10 25.23
CA GLU A 113 -14.62 -0.37 24.48
C GLU A 113 -14.78 1.10 24.91
N ARG A 114 -14.44 1.42 26.16
CA ARG A 114 -14.62 2.76 26.74
C ARG A 114 -13.41 3.12 27.61
N GLY A 115 -12.98 4.37 27.54
CA GLY A 115 -11.90 4.94 28.35
C GLY A 115 -11.60 6.36 27.92
N ASP A 116 -10.52 6.93 28.47
CA ASP A 116 -10.12 8.31 28.18
C ASP A 116 -9.03 8.40 27.10
N ILE A 117 -8.23 7.34 26.94
CA ILE A 117 -7.08 7.29 26.02
C ILE A 117 -7.31 6.24 24.95
N LYS A 118 -7.24 6.66 23.68
CA LYS A 118 -7.30 5.76 22.53
C LYS A 118 -6.01 4.98 22.32
N MET A 119 -6.08 3.78 21.77
CA MET A 119 -4.93 2.96 21.44
C MET A 119 -4.96 2.52 19.98
N VAL A 120 -4.15 3.17 19.15
CA VAL A 120 -4.02 2.88 17.72
C VAL A 120 -3.39 1.51 17.50
N ARG A 121 -4.04 0.69 16.69
CA ARG A 121 -3.57 -0.63 16.23
C ARG A 121 -3.24 -0.58 14.75
N ILE A 122 -2.50 -1.57 14.26
CA ILE A 122 -2.19 -1.70 12.82
C ILE A 122 -3.47 -1.87 12.00
N SER A 123 -4.45 -2.60 12.53
CA SER A 123 -5.75 -2.83 11.88
C SER A 123 -6.59 -1.56 11.72
N ASP A 124 -6.30 -0.52 12.49
CA ASP A 124 -7.08 0.72 12.48
C ASP A 124 -6.53 1.71 11.43
N ILE A 125 -5.48 1.33 10.68
CA ILE A 125 -4.82 2.18 9.70
C ILE A 125 -5.08 1.65 8.29
N HIS A 126 -5.89 2.39 7.52
CA HIS A 126 -6.25 2.07 6.15
C HIS A 126 -5.73 3.15 5.20
N GLU A 127 -5.07 2.76 4.11
CA GLU A 127 -4.54 3.68 3.09
C GLU A 127 -3.72 4.85 3.65
N ASN A 128 -2.88 4.59 4.65
CA ASN A 128 -2.08 5.59 5.39
C ASN A 128 -2.90 6.57 6.27
N VAL A 129 -4.18 6.30 6.54
CA VAL A 129 -5.05 7.12 7.38
C VAL A 129 -5.60 6.30 8.55
N VAL A 130 -5.48 6.84 9.75
CA VAL A 130 -6.05 6.23 10.97
C VAL A 130 -7.56 6.41 10.96
N GLN A 131 -8.31 5.32 11.08
CA GLN A 131 -9.75 5.30 11.17
C GLN A 131 -10.19 5.56 12.62
N TRP A 132 -10.08 6.82 13.05
CA TRP A 132 -10.27 7.24 14.46
C TRP A 132 -11.60 6.82 15.11
N LYS A 133 -12.63 6.56 14.31
CA LYS A 133 -13.94 6.09 14.80
C LYS A 133 -13.87 4.68 15.40
N ASP A 134 -13.00 3.82 14.85
CA ASP A 134 -12.91 2.40 15.20
C ASP A 134 -11.74 2.10 16.15
N VAL A 135 -10.92 3.13 16.47
CA VAL A 135 -9.79 3.00 17.39
C VAL A 135 -10.30 2.75 18.81
N PRO A 136 -9.94 1.62 19.45
CA PRO A 136 -10.39 1.29 20.80
C PRO A 136 -9.66 2.14 21.85
N PHE A 137 -10.10 2.01 23.10
CA PHE A 137 -9.41 2.60 24.25
C PHE A 137 -8.46 1.59 24.91
N CYS A 138 -7.64 2.07 25.84
CA CYS A 138 -6.88 1.21 26.74
C CYS A 138 -6.74 1.85 28.13
N ASN A 139 -6.47 1.02 29.13
CA ASN A 139 -5.99 1.51 30.43
C ASN A 139 -4.46 1.64 30.38
N ILE A 140 -3.97 2.81 30.78
CA ILE A 140 -2.55 3.14 30.86
C ILE A 140 -2.31 3.88 32.19
N GLU A 141 -1.17 3.59 32.83
CA GLU A 141 -0.77 4.28 34.04
C GLU A 141 -0.52 5.76 33.76
N SER A 142 -0.94 6.65 34.66
CA SER A 142 -0.86 8.11 34.44
C SER A 142 0.55 8.59 34.09
N ASP A 143 1.56 7.99 34.72
CA ASP A 143 2.97 8.34 34.55
C ASP A 143 3.53 7.93 33.17
N ASP A 144 2.87 6.98 32.49
CA ASP A 144 3.29 6.50 31.17
C ASP A 144 2.63 7.28 30.03
N VAL A 145 1.50 7.96 30.25
CA VAL A 145 0.70 8.61 29.20
C VAL A 145 1.56 9.49 28.27
N ASP A 146 2.30 10.45 28.83
CA ASP A 146 3.12 11.40 28.07
C ASP A 146 4.19 10.72 27.21
N THR A 147 4.68 9.57 27.66
CA THR A 147 5.71 8.79 26.96
C THR A 147 5.15 8.18 25.68
N TYR A 148 3.88 7.77 25.66
CA TYR A 148 3.25 7.07 24.54
C TYR A 148 2.27 7.93 23.73
N LEU A 149 1.92 9.13 24.17
CA LEU A 149 1.04 10.03 23.40
C LEU A 149 1.56 10.24 21.98
N LEU A 150 0.69 10.02 21.00
CA LEU A 150 0.91 10.31 19.59
C LEU A 150 0.82 11.80 19.33
N LYS A 151 1.64 12.26 18.38
CA LYS A 151 1.66 13.64 17.90
C LYS A 151 1.67 13.65 16.38
N GLU A 152 1.21 14.77 15.82
CA GLU A 152 1.36 15.02 14.39
C GLU A 152 2.83 14.91 13.98
N ASN A 153 3.04 14.33 12.79
CA ASN A 153 4.34 13.99 12.22
C ASN A 153 5.09 12.83 12.89
N ASP A 154 4.53 12.18 13.92
CA ASP A 154 5.05 10.89 14.35
C ASP A 154 4.98 9.89 13.18
N ILE A 155 5.98 9.01 13.05
CA ILE A 155 5.93 7.89 12.10
C ILE A 155 5.80 6.60 12.89
N LEU A 156 4.75 5.83 12.59
CA LEU A 156 4.49 4.51 13.15
C LEU A 156 4.95 3.41 12.20
N PHE A 157 5.54 2.35 12.75
CA PHE A 157 6.02 1.18 12.01
C PHE A 157 5.39 -0.09 12.55
N ALA A 158 4.84 -0.92 11.66
CA ALA A 158 4.36 -2.25 11.98
C ALA A 158 5.55 -3.21 12.21
N ARG A 159 5.57 -3.88 13.37
CA ARG A 159 6.69 -4.75 13.76
C ARG A 159 6.58 -6.18 13.27
N THR A 160 5.37 -6.73 13.29
CA THR A 160 5.11 -8.18 13.20
C THR A 160 3.97 -8.50 12.23
N GLY A 161 3.90 -9.75 11.76
CA GLY A 161 2.83 -10.25 10.89
C GLY A 161 2.99 -9.89 9.39
N GLY A 162 1.91 -10.02 8.62
CA GLY A 162 1.92 -9.73 7.16
C GLY A 162 2.13 -8.24 6.80
N THR A 163 2.28 -7.37 7.80
CA THR A 163 2.41 -5.91 7.64
C THR A 163 3.77 -5.39 8.09
N VAL A 164 4.73 -6.27 8.41
CA VAL A 164 6.07 -5.90 8.88
C VAL A 164 6.70 -4.84 7.99
N GLY A 165 7.17 -3.76 8.62
CA GLY A 165 7.82 -2.64 7.94
C GLY A 165 6.88 -1.66 7.26
N LYS A 166 5.56 -1.89 7.25
CA LYS A 166 4.64 -0.83 6.82
C LYS A 166 4.79 0.37 7.76
N SER A 167 4.96 1.54 7.18
CA SER A 167 5.10 2.81 7.88
C SER A 167 3.86 3.67 7.71
N PHE A 168 3.52 4.47 8.71
CA PHE A 168 2.36 5.35 8.69
C PHE A 168 2.74 6.71 9.26
N LEU A 169 2.50 7.77 8.49
CA LEU A 169 2.71 9.14 8.95
C LEU A 169 1.44 9.62 9.66
N VAL A 170 1.56 10.00 10.93
CA VAL A 170 0.46 10.53 11.73
C VAL A 170 0.18 11.97 11.28
N GLN A 171 -0.93 12.17 10.56
CA GLN A 171 -1.30 13.48 10.01
C GLN A 171 -2.08 14.35 11.01
N SER A 172 -2.94 13.74 11.82
CA SER A 172 -3.75 14.41 12.83
C SER A 172 -4.03 13.45 13.99
N VAL A 173 -4.20 13.99 15.19
CA VAL A 173 -4.54 13.24 16.41
C VAL A 173 -5.69 13.99 17.09
N PRO A 174 -6.96 13.64 16.81
CA PRO A 174 -8.11 14.42 17.26
C PRO A 174 -8.40 14.29 18.76
N GLU A 175 -7.96 13.19 19.37
CA GLU A 175 -8.17 12.85 20.78
C GLU A 175 -6.87 12.26 21.34
N PRO A 176 -6.64 12.33 22.67
CA PRO A 176 -5.49 11.69 23.30
C PRO A 176 -5.39 10.21 22.91
N ALA A 177 -4.30 9.86 22.24
CA ALA A 177 -4.11 8.53 21.69
C ALA A 177 -2.67 8.06 21.87
N ILE A 178 -2.52 6.79 22.22
CA ILE A 178 -1.28 6.03 22.24
C ILE A 178 -1.30 4.97 21.13
N TYR A 179 -0.29 4.13 21.08
CA TYR A 179 -0.12 3.09 20.06
C TYR A 179 0.25 1.75 20.68
N ALA A 180 -0.30 0.67 20.13
CA ALA A 180 -0.12 -0.69 20.64
C ALA A 180 1.33 -1.20 20.51
N GLY A 181 1.75 -2.13 21.38
CA GLY A 181 3.14 -2.59 21.50
C GLY A 181 3.75 -3.30 20.28
N TYR A 182 2.93 -3.74 19.32
CA TYR A 182 3.39 -4.23 18.01
C TYR A 182 3.62 -3.12 16.98
N LEU A 183 3.51 -1.85 17.39
CA LEU A 183 3.95 -0.67 16.65
C LEU A 183 5.24 -0.10 17.26
N ILE A 184 6.05 0.57 16.44
CA ILE A 184 7.17 1.42 16.86
C ILE A 184 6.88 2.83 16.38
N ARG A 185 7.02 3.82 17.26
CA ARG A 185 7.00 5.23 16.91
C ARG A 185 8.41 5.76 16.75
N THR A 186 8.64 6.55 15.71
CA THR A 186 9.83 7.36 15.56
C THR A 186 9.47 8.83 15.60
N ARG A 187 10.30 9.62 16.30
CA ARG A 187 10.31 11.08 16.23
C ARG A 187 11.64 11.54 15.70
N TYR A 188 11.64 12.66 15.01
CA TYR A 188 12.80 13.24 14.34
C TYR A 188 12.74 14.76 14.45
N SER A 189 13.84 15.42 14.10
CA SER A 189 13.93 16.88 14.14
C SER A 189 12.91 17.54 13.20
N ARG A 190 12.40 18.70 13.60
CA ARG A 190 11.54 19.54 12.75
C ARG A 190 12.28 20.13 11.53
N GLU A 191 13.59 20.00 11.50
CA GLU A 191 14.39 20.38 10.33
C GLU A 191 14.14 19.46 9.12
N LEU A 192 13.62 18.24 9.35
CA LEU A 192 13.32 17.27 8.29
C LEU A 192 11.88 17.37 7.82
N CYS A 193 11.66 17.18 6.52
CA CYS A 193 10.33 17.16 5.93
C CYS A 193 9.65 15.79 6.19
N PRO A 194 8.51 15.74 6.91
CA PRO A 194 7.78 14.50 7.20
C PRO A 194 7.37 13.73 5.94
N LEU A 195 6.95 14.45 4.91
CA LEU A 195 6.51 13.86 3.64
C LEU A 195 7.68 13.27 2.85
N TYR A 196 8.87 13.88 2.92
CA TYR A 196 10.07 13.30 2.31
C TYR A 196 10.46 11.99 3.01
N LEU A 197 10.50 11.99 4.34
CA LEU A 197 10.79 10.77 5.11
C LEU A 197 9.77 9.67 4.82
N LYS A 198 8.47 10.00 4.79
CA LYS A 198 7.43 9.07 4.38
C LYS A 198 7.63 8.52 2.97
N SER A 199 8.07 9.36 2.03
CA SER A 199 8.37 8.94 0.66
C SER A 199 9.56 7.97 0.60
N PHE A 200 10.62 8.22 1.37
CA PHE A 200 11.73 7.27 1.52
C PHE A 200 11.25 5.92 2.07
N LEU A 201 10.39 5.92 3.09
CA LEU A 201 9.84 4.69 3.69
C LEU A 201 8.86 3.92 2.77
N GLU A 202 8.51 4.49 1.60
CA GLU A 202 7.75 3.81 0.55
C GLU A 202 8.64 3.40 -0.64
N SER A 203 9.91 3.81 -0.64
CA SER A 203 10.87 3.53 -1.72
C SER A 203 11.36 2.08 -1.73
N GLN A 204 11.88 1.66 -2.88
CA GLN A 204 12.47 0.34 -3.04
C GLN A 204 13.68 0.13 -2.11
N LEU A 205 14.54 1.15 -1.97
CA LEU A 205 15.71 1.11 -1.10
C LEU A 205 15.36 0.78 0.36
N TYR A 206 14.29 1.35 0.90
CA TYR A 206 13.81 1.03 2.25
C TYR A 206 13.41 -0.44 2.37
N TRP A 207 12.60 -0.94 1.43
CA TRP A 207 12.10 -2.31 1.45
C TRP A 207 13.21 -3.35 1.23
N GLU A 208 14.25 -3.03 0.46
CA GLU A 208 15.41 -3.90 0.27
C GLU A 208 16.24 -4.02 1.55
N GLN A 209 16.53 -2.90 2.21
CA GLN A 209 17.23 -2.89 3.50
C GLN A 209 16.45 -3.60 4.60
N LEU A 210 15.12 -3.46 4.60
CA LEU A 210 14.28 -4.18 5.54
C LEU A 210 14.37 -5.70 5.31
N LYS A 211 14.26 -6.16 4.05
CA LYS A 211 14.32 -7.59 3.71
C LYS A 211 15.67 -8.21 4.03
N SER A 212 16.77 -7.51 3.75
CA SER A 212 18.12 -8.00 4.08
C SER A 212 18.40 -7.97 5.58
N GLY A 213 17.79 -7.03 6.32
CA GLY A 213 17.94 -6.87 7.77
C GLY A 213 17.07 -7.77 8.64
N THR A 214 16.05 -8.45 8.09
CA THR A 214 15.24 -9.42 8.83
C THR A 214 15.91 -10.79 8.84
N ILE A 215 16.30 -11.26 10.03
CA ILE A 215 16.85 -12.61 10.24
C ILE A 215 15.87 -13.65 9.68
N ALA A 216 16.40 -14.64 8.95
CA ALA A 216 15.69 -15.74 8.33
C ALA A 216 14.96 -16.66 9.33
N THR A 217 13.92 -16.15 9.98
CA THR A 217 12.92 -16.93 10.71
C THR A 217 11.56 -16.75 10.01
N ALA A 218 10.65 -17.71 10.19
CA ALA A 218 9.37 -17.80 9.47
C ALA A 218 8.43 -16.58 9.64
N GLN A 219 8.76 -15.63 10.52
CA GLN A 219 8.06 -14.36 10.72
C GLN A 219 9.07 -13.20 10.57
N PRO A 220 8.99 -12.39 9.50
CA PRO A 220 9.77 -11.15 9.40
C PRO A 220 9.46 -10.29 10.63
N ASN A 221 10.47 -9.68 11.26
CA ASN A 221 10.25 -8.80 12.42
C ASN A 221 11.08 -7.52 12.27
N CYS A 222 10.40 -6.38 12.24
CA CYS A 222 11.03 -5.06 12.21
C CYS A 222 11.18 -4.54 13.65
N ASN A 223 12.43 -4.41 14.11
CA ASN A 223 12.74 -3.89 15.44
C ASN A 223 13.44 -2.53 15.35
N GLY A 224 13.51 -1.81 16.47
CA GLY A 224 14.10 -0.47 16.53
C GLY A 224 15.59 -0.42 16.15
N LYS A 225 16.33 -1.51 16.36
CA LYS A 225 17.74 -1.61 15.98
C LYS A 225 17.91 -1.75 14.46
N THR A 226 17.06 -2.56 13.83
CA THR A 226 17.01 -2.67 12.37
C THR A 226 16.61 -1.34 11.74
N LEU A 227 15.57 -0.67 12.27
CA LEU A 227 15.18 0.67 11.81
C LEU A 227 16.33 1.67 11.93
N GLY A 228 16.97 1.75 13.09
CA GLY A 228 18.05 2.72 13.33
C GLY A 228 19.25 2.59 12.39
N ARG A 229 19.50 1.40 11.84
CA ARG A 229 20.63 1.13 10.92
C ARG A 229 20.33 1.44 9.45
N MET A 230 19.07 1.72 9.11
CA MET A 230 18.70 2.00 7.73
C MET A 230 19.45 3.22 7.22
N LEU A 231 20.09 3.05 6.08
CA LEU A 231 20.78 4.07 5.33
C LEU A 231 19.76 4.84 4.49
N LEU A 232 19.76 6.17 4.57
CA LEU A 232 18.91 7.02 3.74
C LEU A 232 19.65 8.24 3.21
N PRO A 233 19.31 8.71 2.00
CA PRO A 233 19.86 9.94 1.47
C PRO A 233 19.09 11.13 2.04
N ILE A 234 19.80 12.15 2.49
CA ILE A 234 19.25 13.39 3.04
C ILE A 234 19.55 14.54 2.07
N PRO A 235 18.52 15.14 1.45
CA PRO A 235 18.66 16.34 0.64
C PRO A 235 18.81 17.59 1.51
N PRO A 236 19.29 18.71 0.92
CA PRO A 236 19.07 20.04 1.46
C PRO A 236 17.63 20.27 1.92
N LYS A 237 17.45 21.04 3.00
CA LYS A 237 16.12 21.29 3.61
C LYS A 237 15.12 21.89 2.61
N ALA A 238 15.56 22.85 1.79
CA ALA A 238 14.71 23.45 0.77
C ALA A 238 14.33 22.43 -0.32
N GLU A 239 15.27 21.58 -0.74
CA GLU A 239 15.01 20.53 -1.72
C GLU A 239 14.01 19.47 -1.21
N GLN A 240 14.07 19.11 0.08
CA GLN A 240 13.08 18.21 0.69
C GLN A 240 11.64 18.72 0.51
N ALA A 241 11.41 20.02 0.66
CA ALA A 241 10.10 20.63 0.44
C ALA A 241 9.68 20.59 -1.04
N ARG A 242 10.61 20.87 -1.96
CA ARG A 242 10.36 20.77 -3.41
C ARG A 242 10.02 19.34 -3.83
N LEU A 243 10.74 18.34 -3.30
CA LEU A 243 10.46 16.91 -3.51
C LEU A 243 9.07 16.53 -2.99
N ALA A 244 8.74 16.92 -1.76
CA ALA A 244 7.42 16.65 -1.18
C ALA A 244 6.28 17.25 -2.00
N GLN A 245 6.41 18.52 -2.44
CA GLN A 245 5.42 19.18 -3.29
C GLN A 245 5.29 18.49 -4.65
N LYS A 246 6.41 18.11 -5.27
CA LYS A 246 6.41 17.42 -6.57
C LYS A 246 5.71 16.06 -6.45
N LEU A 247 6.03 15.26 -5.44
CA LEU A 247 5.39 13.96 -5.20
C LEU A 247 3.88 14.11 -4.90
N ALA A 248 3.49 15.12 -4.13
CA ALA A 248 2.08 15.43 -3.88
C ALA A 248 1.35 15.75 -5.20
N SER A 249 1.96 16.55 -6.09
CA SER A 249 1.37 16.88 -7.40
C SER A 249 1.22 15.68 -8.34
N LEU A 250 2.06 14.66 -8.20
CA LEU A 250 2.03 13.44 -9.03
C LEU A 250 1.09 12.36 -8.47
N THR A 251 0.72 12.44 -7.19
CA THR A 251 -0.15 11.45 -6.53
C THR A 251 -1.50 11.25 -7.26
N PRO A 252 -2.24 12.30 -7.68
CA PRO A 252 -3.49 12.11 -8.41
C PRO A 252 -3.30 11.39 -9.75
N LEU A 253 -2.17 11.60 -10.42
CA LEU A 253 -1.85 10.92 -11.68
C LEU A 253 -1.64 9.43 -11.46
N PHE A 254 -0.92 9.04 -10.39
CA PHE A 254 -0.74 7.63 -10.03
C PHE A 254 -2.07 6.95 -9.71
N GLN A 255 -2.94 7.63 -8.95
CA GLN A 255 -4.26 7.11 -8.61
C GLN A 255 -5.13 6.92 -9.86
N ARG A 256 -5.15 7.91 -10.77
CA ARG A 256 -5.89 7.80 -12.04
C ARG A 256 -5.37 6.65 -12.90
N TYR A 257 -4.05 6.52 -13.02
CA TYR A 257 -3.45 5.44 -13.81
C TYR A 257 -3.70 4.06 -13.19
N ALA A 258 -3.57 3.94 -11.86
CA ALA A 258 -3.88 2.70 -11.15
C ALA A 258 -5.35 2.28 -11.32
N LYS A 259 -6.28 3.24 -11.22
CA LYS A 259 -7.71 2.99 -11.44
C LYS A 259 -8.00 2.54 -12.88
N ALA A 260 -7.44 3.24 -13.87
CA ALA A 260 -7.63 2.87 -15.28
C ALA A 260 -7.11 1.46 -15.58
N GLN A 261 -5.98 1.06 -14.98
CA GLN A 261 -5.46 -0.29 -15.10
C GLN A 261 -6.40 -1.32 -14.45
N GLN A 262 -6.88 -1.05 -13.23
CA GLN A 262 -7.83 -1.92 -12.53
C GLN A 262 -9.13 -2.10 -13.33
N ASP A 263 -9.67 -1.02 -13.91
CA ASP A 263 -10.89 -1.07 -14.73
C ASP A 263 -10.67 -1.91 -16.00
N LEU A 264 -9.49 -1.82 -16.62
CA LEU A 264 -9.10 -2.63 -17.77
C LEU A 264 -8.95 -4.11 -17.40
N ASP A 265 -8.32 -4.41 -16.26
CA ASP A 265 -8.15 -5.79 -15.77
C ASP A 265 -9.51 -6.43 -15.46
N ASN A 266 -10.39 -5.72 -14.73
CA ASN A 266 -11.76 -6.17 -14.43
C ASN A 266 -12.60 -6.39 -15.70
N LEU A 267 -12.39 -5.54 -16.72
CA LEU A 267 -13.07 -5.71 -18.00
C LEU A 267 -12.57 -6.98 -18.71
N ASN A 268 -11.26 -7.17 -18.80
CA ASN A 268 -10.67 -8.36 -19.42
C ASN A 268 -11.09 -9.66 -18.74
N GLU A 269 -11.24 -9.66 -17.41
CA GLU A 269 -11.73 -10.82 -16.66
C GLU A 269 -13.22 -11.10 -16.91
N SER A 270 -14.05 -10.06 -17.09
CA SER A 270 -15.51 -10.21 -17.18
C SER A 270 -16.09 -10.19 -18.60
N ILE A 271 -15.31 -9.78 -19.60
CA ILE A 271 -15.79 -9.55 -20.96
C ILE A 271 -16.20 -10.84 -21.66
N GLU A 272 -15.45 -11.93 -21.48
CA GLU A 272 -15.75 -13.23 -22.10
C GLU A 272 -17.12 -13.75 -21.64
N ASP A 273 -17.35 -13.76 -20.33
CA ASP A 273 -18.61 -14.20 -19.74
C ASP A 273 -19.79 -13.31 -20.17
N LYS A 274 -19.59 -11.98 -20.18
CA LYS A 274 -20.63 -11.03 -20.60
C LYS A 274 -20.97 -11.20 -22.08
N LEU A 275 -19.97 -11.30 -22.95
CA LEU A 275 -20.17 -11.52 -24.38
C LEU A 275 -20.83 -12.86 -24.64
N ARG A 276 -20.37 -13.94 -24.01
CA ARG A 276 -20.96 -15.26 -24.15
C ARG A 276 -22.44 -15.26 -23.78
N LYS A 277 -22.80 -14.67 -22.63
CA LYS A 277 -24.21 -14.53 -22.21
C LYS A 277 -25.02 -13.73 -23.22
N SER A 278 -24.49 -12.61 -23.70
CA SER A 278 -25.17 -11.77 -24.69
C SER A 278 -25.37 -12.49 -26.02
N ILE A 279 -24.34 -13.19 -26.53
CA ILE A 279 -24.41 -13.93 -27.80
C ILE A 279 -25.42 -15.08 -27.68
N LEU A 280 -25.39 -15.85 -26.58
CA LEU A 280 -26.36 -16.92 -26.35
C LEU A 280 -27.80 -16.39 -26.26
N GLN A 281 -28.00 -15.25 -25.60
CA GLN A 281 -29.29 -14.58 -25.51
C GLN A 281 -29.84 -14.21 -26.89
N GLU A 282 -29.02 -13.55 -27.72
CA GLU A 282 -29.42 -13.15 -29.08
C GLU A 282 -29.62 -14.37 -30.01
N ALA A 283 -28.84 -15.45 -29.82
CA ALA A 283 -29.01 -16.70 -30.54
C ALA A 283 -30.36 -17.36 -30.25
N ILE A 284 -30.71 -17.51 -28.96
CA ILE A 284 -31.98 -18.14 -28.53
C ILE A 284 -33.19 -17.28 -28.94
N GLN A 285 -33.03 -15.96 -28.97
CA GLN A 285 -34.08 -15.04 -29.43
C GLN A 285 -34.22 -14.99 -30.96
N GLY A 286 -33.40 -15.73 -31.72
CA GLY A 286 -33.42 -15.73 -33.19
C GLY A 286 -32.97 -14.41 -33.81
N LYS A 287 -32.27 -13.56 -33.05
CA LYS A 287 -31.81 -12.23 -33.49
C LYS A 287 -30.37 -12.24 -34.01
N LEU A 288 -29.62 -13.30 -33.72
CA LEU A 288 -28.21 -13.39 -34.09
C LEU A 288 -28.00 -13.50 -35.60
N VAL A 289 -28.97 -14.08 -36.32
CA VAL A 289 -28.95 -14.22 -37.78
C VAL A 289 -30.25 -13.66 -38.38
N PRO A 290 -30.21 -13.16 -39.63
CA PRO A 290 -31.43 -12.77 -40.34
C PRO A 290 -32.41 -13.94 -40.44
N GLN A 291 -33.70 -13.64 -40.32
CA GLN A 291 -34.76 -14.61 -40.58
C GLN A 291 -35.00 -14.70 -42.09
N ILE A 292 -34.95 -15.90 -42.65
CA ILE A 292 -35.10 -16.15 -44.09
C ILE A 292 -36.55 -16.62 -44.34
N PRO A 293 -37.40 -15.83 -45.02
CA PRO A 293 -38.80 -16.18 -45.25
C PRO A 293 -39.02 -17.45 -46.06
N GLU A 294 -38.03 -17.84 -46.86
CA GLU A 294 -38.06 -19.05 -47.70
C GLU A 294 -37.72 -20.33 -46.92
N GLU A 295 -37.26 -20.24 -45.67
CA GLU A 295 -37.00 -21.41 -44.83
C GLU A 295 -38.30 -21.93 -44.18
N GLU A 296 -38.37 -23.25 -43.98
CA GLU A 296 -39.50 -23.89 -43.30
C GLU A 296 -39.68 -23.33 -41.89
N THR A 297 -40.93 -23.15 -41.47
CA THR A 297 -41.23 -22.59 -40.16
C THR A 297 -41.00 -23.61 -39.04
N ALA A 298 -40.66 -23.12 -37.85
CA ALA A 298 -40.55 -23.99 -36.67
C ALA A 298 -41.85 -24.76 -36.37
N GLN A 299 -43.01 -24.23 -36.77
CA GLN A 299 -44.30 -24.90 -36.62
C GLN A 299 -44.39 -26.16 -37.50
N GLU A 300 -43.98 -26.05 -38.77
CA GLU A 300 -43.95 -27.18 -39.70
C GLU A 300 -42.99 -28.27 -39.23
N LEU A 301 -41.80 -27.89 -38.76
CA LEU A 301 -40.83 -28.83 -38.19
C LEU A 301 -41.38 -29.55 -36.95
N LEU A 302 -42.08 -28.85 -36.05
CA LEU A 302 -42.70 -29.46 -34.87
C LEU A 302 -43.80 -30.46 -35.25
N GLU A 303 -44.56 -30.20 -36.31
CA GLU A 303 -45.54 -31.16 -36.84
C GLU A 303 -44.88 -32.40 -37.45
N GLN A 304 -43.76 -32.23 -38.17
CA GLN A 304 -42.97 -33.35 -38.70
C GLN A 304 -42.45 -34.23 -37.55
N ILE A 305 -41.86 -33.62 -36.51
CA ILE A 305 -41.38 -34.32 -35.31
C ILE A 305 -42.52 -35.09 -34.62
N ARG A 306 -43.72 -34.51 -34.52
CA ARG A 306 -44.90 -35.21 -33.95
C ARG A 306 -45.30 -36.42 -34.78
N LYS A 307 -45.36 -36.31 -36.11
CA LYS A 307 -45.66 -37.43 -37.00
C LYS A 307 -44.62 -38.54 -36.88
N GLU A 308 -43.35 -38.18 -36.79
CA GLU A 308 -42.24 -39.13 -36.60
C GLU A 308 -42.32 -39.86 -35.25
N LYS A 309 -42.53 -39.12 -34.15
CA LYS A 309 -42.78 -39.70 -32.82
C LYS A 309 -43.93 -40.71 -32.84
N GLN A 310 -45.05 -40.37 -33.49
CA GLN A 310 -46.22 -41.27 -33.61
C GLN A 310 -45.88 -42.56 -34.38
N LYS A 311 -45.10 -42.45 -35.46
CA LYS A 311 -44.66 -43.61 -36.24
C LYS A 311 -43.75 -44.53 -35.42
N LEU A 312 -42.76 -43.97 -34.72
CA LEU A 312 -41.83 -44.74 -33.88
C LEU A 312 -42.52 -45.43 -32.69
N VAL A 313 -43.57 -44.82 -32.14
CA VAL A 313 -44.42 -45.47 -31.12
C VAL A 313 -45.21 -46.65 -31.72
N LYS A 314 -45.76 -46.51 -32.93
CA LYS A 314 -46.44 -47.61 -33.64
C LYS A 314 -45.50 -48.76 -33.98
N GLU A 315 -44.24 -48.45 -34.29
CA GLU A 315 -43.17 -49.43 -34.54
C GLU A 315 -42.59 -50.05 -33.25
N GLY A 316 -43.07 -49.65 -32.07
CA GLY A 316 -42.62 -50.18 -30.77
C GLY A 316 -41.25 -49.68 -30.28
N LYS A 317 -40.65 -48.71 -30.98
CA LYS A 317 -39.32 -48.14 -30.65
C LYS A 317 -39.37 -47.06 -29.57
N LEU A 318 -40.54 -46.44 -29.34
CA LEU A 318 -40.77 -45.43 -28.29
C LEU A 318 -42.00 -45.77 -27.44
N ARG A 319 -42.00 -45.32 -26.18
CA ARG A 319 -43.13 -45.49 -25.26
C ARG A 319 -44.27 -44.53 -25.60
N LYS A 320 -45.53 -44.96 -25.41
CA LYS A 320 -46.73 -44.12 -25.64
C LYS A 320 -46.74 -42.82 -24.81
N SER A 321 -46.06 -42.79 -23.67
CA SER A 321 -45.94 -41.59 -22.81
C SER A 321 -45.19 -40.42 -23.45
N VAL A 322 -44.51 -40.63 -24.58
CA VAL A 322 -43.79 -39.59 -25.33
C VAL A 322 -44.73 -38.77 -26.24
N LEU A 323 -45.99 -39.18 -26.36
CA LEU A 323 -47.02 -38.47 -27.13
C LEU A 323 -47.82 -37.46 -26.31
N THR A 324 -47.60 -37.42 -24.99
CA THR A 324 -48.20 -36.43 -24.09
C THR A 324 -47.38 -35.14 -24.19
N ASP A 325 -47.66 -34.33 -25.21
CA ASP A 325 -47.03 -33.04 -25.44
C ASP A 325 -47.97 -31.92 -24.99
N SER A 326 -47.44 -30.86 -24.37
CA SER A 326 -48.15 -29.60 -24.23
C SER A 326 -47.92 -28.70 -25.43
N VAL A 327 -48.86 -27.82 -25.73
CA VAL A 327 -48.76 -26.83 -26.81
C VAL A 327 -48.75 -25.44 -26.22
N ILE A 328 -47.67 -24.71 -26.44
CA ILE A 328 -47.58 -23.29 -26.10
C ILE A 328 -48.09 -22.49 -27.30
N PHE A 329 -49.05 -21.59 -27.06
CA PHE A 329 -49.60 -20.71 -28.09
C PHE A 329 -49.74 -19.28 -27.55
N LYS A 330 -49.77 -18.30 -28.45
CA LYS A 330 -49.97 -16.89 -28.10
C LYS A 330 -51.44 -16.54 -28.26
N GLY A 331 -52.08 -16.04 -27.20
CA GLY A 331 -53.47 -15.61 -27.20
C GLY A 331 -53.65 -14.21 -27.80
N ASP A 332 -54.91 -13.84 -28.06
CA ASP A 332 -55.28 -12.51 -28.59
C ASP A 332 -54.91 -11.37 -27.63
N ASP A 333 -54.70 -11.68 -26.35
CA ASP A 333 -54.17 -10.77 -25.33
C ASP A 333 -52.64 -10.61 -25.38
N ASN A 334 -51.99 -11.17 -26.41
CA ASN A 334 -50.55 -11.17 -26.62
C ASN A 334 -49.76 -11.95 -25.54
N LYS A 335 -50.43 -12.72 -24.67
CA LYS A 335 -49.79 -13.58 -23.66
C LYS A 335 -49.62 -15.00 -24.18
N TYR A 336 -48.67 -15.73 -23.61
CA TYR A 336 -48.45 -17.14 -23.92
C TYR A 336 -49.20 -18.05 -22.95
N TRP A 337 -49.89 -19.04 -23.49
CA TRP A 337 -50.70 -20.01 -22.77
C TRP A 337 -50.22 -21.41 -23.12
N GLU A 338 -50.21 -22.31 -22.14
CA GLU A 338 -49.87 -23.71 -22.32
C GLU A 338 -51.13 -24.58 -22.25
N LYS A 339 -51.38 -25.34 -23.32
CA LYS A 339 -52.44 -26.35 -23.35
C LYS A 339 -51.80 -27.72 -23.19
N VAL A 340 -51.96 -28.33 -22.02
CA VAL A 340 -51.51 -29.70 -21.77
C VAL A 340 -52.47 -30.67 -22.45
N GLY A 341 -51.94 -31.55 -23.30
CA GLY A 341 -52.68 -32.52 -24.11
C GLY A 341 -52.98 -33.84 -23.43
#